data_AF-A0A3N5REG3-F1
#
_entry.id   AF-A0A3N5REG3-F1
#
_cell.length_a   1.000
_cell.length_b   1.000
_cell.length_c   1.000
_cell.angle_alpha   90.00
_cell.angle_beta   90.00
_cell.angle_gamma   90.00
#
_symmetry.space_group_name_H-M   'P 1'
#
loop_
_entity.id
_entity.type
_entity.pdbx_description
1 polymer ?
#
loop_
_entity_poly.entity_id
_entity_poly.type
_entity_poly.pdbx_seq_one_letter_code
_entity_poly.pdbx_strand_id
1 'polypeptide(L)'
;MSIALIYAINKGYQVHPDAFAFLKSLDCDVEKIIKTIVDAKNKFKKKSPILIDDIKNVISSDVNRTMDDPLITNINSKPKSDSNLENYKILFDPTYKINSENDKDFVKLFDSRYRKTLKILSIRSESRQIRKIKQIRDLRNKS
;
A
#
# COMPACT_ATOMS: atom_id res chain seq x y z
N MET A 1 -7.65 2.90 23.10
CA MET A 1 -7.56 2.42 21.70
C MET A 1 -8.20 3.38 20.69
N SER A 2 -9.53 3.64 20.73
CA SER A 2 -10.21 4.49 19.73
C SER A 2 -9.59 5.89 19.56
N ILE A 3 -9.25 6.55 20.66
CA ILE A 3 -8.68 7.91 20.65
C ILE A 3 -7.32 7.95 19.95
N ALA A 4 -6.48 6.94 20.20
CA ALA A 4 -5.14 6.85 19.60
C ALA A 4 -5.19 6.59 18.08
N LEU A 5 -6.14 5.79 17.61
CA LEU A 5 -6.38 5.57 16.18
C LEU A 5 -6.91 6.83 15.49
N ILE A 6 -7.86 7.52 16.11
CA ILE A 6 -8.39 8.80 15.61
C ILE A 6 -7.25 9.82 15.49
N TYR A 7 -6.35 9.87 16.47
CA TYR A 7 -5.16 10.73 16.43
C TYR A 7 -4.26 10.43 15.23
N ALA A 8 -3.94 9.15 14.98
CA ALA A 8 -3.12 8.75 13.83
C ALA A 8 -3.78 9.13 12.50
N ILE A 9 -5.08 8.84 12.36
CA ILE A 9 -5.85 9.13 11.15
C ILE A 9 -5.93 10.64 10.89
N ASN A 10 -6.19 11.44 11.93
CA ASN A 10 -6.23 12.91 11.82
C ASN A 10 -4.87 13.51 11.42
N LYS A 11 -3.76 12.83 11.75
CA LYS A 11 -2.40 13.21 11.31
C LYS A 11 -2.03 12.64 9.94
N GLY A 12 -2.94 11.93 9.27
CA GLY A 12 -2.75 11.38 7.94
C GLY A 12 -1.99 10.05 7.90
N TYR A 13 -1.92 9.33 9.03
CA TYR A 13 -1.29 8.02 9.12
C TYR A 13 -2.33 6.91 9.08
N GLN A 14 -2.01 5.83 8.36
CA GLN A 14 -2.77 4.59 8.34
C GLN A 14 -2.09 3.57 9.25
N VAL A 15 -2.86 2.66 9.86
CA VAL A 15 -2.33 1.56 10.67
C VAL A 15 -2.53 0.27 9.90
N HIS A 16 -1.46 -0.53 9.75
CA HIS A 16 -1.57 -1.83 9.09
C HIS A 16 -2.46 -2.79 9.90
N PRO A 17 -3.30 -3.64 9.29
CA PRO A 17 -4.16 -4.57 10.02
C PRO A 17 -3.40 -5.46 11.01
N ASP A 18 -2.23 -5.97 10.61
CA ASP A 18 -1.39 -6.80 11.47
C ASP A 18 -0.77 -5.99 12.63
N ALA A 19 -0.42 -4.73 12.39
CA ALA A 19 0.07 -3.82 13.42
C ALA A 19 -1.04 -3.50 14.44
N PHE A 20 -2.28 -3.37 13.98
CA PHE A 20 -3.45 -3.19 14.85
C PHE A 20 -3.73 -4.44 15.70
N ALA A 21 -3.65 -5.63 15.11
CA ALA A 21 -3.79 -6.90 15.85
C ALA A 21 -2.69 -7.04 16.92
N PHE A 22 -1.44 -6.67 16.58
CA PHE A 22 -0.32 -6.65 17.50
C PHE A 22 -0.51 -5.64 18.64
N LEU A 23 -0.92 -4.40 18.33
CA LEU A 23 -1.26 -3.39 19.34
C LEU A 23 -2.38 -3.84 20.28
N LYS A 24 -3.37 -4.59 19.77
CA LYS A 24 -4.47 -5.13 20.57
C LYS A 24 -4.02 -6.25 21.51
N SER A 25 -3.03 -7.04 21.10
CA SER A 25 -2.48 -8.13 21.93
C SER A 25 -1.54 -7.66 23.04
N LEU A 26 -1.07 -6.41 22.96
CA LEU A 26 -0.16 -5.82 23.95
C LEU A 26 -0.95 -5.10 25.04
N ASP A 27 -0.63 -5.38 26.29
CA ASP A 27 -1.16 -4.65 27.45
C ASP A 27 -0.30 -3.40 27.71
N CYS A 28 -0.32 -2.46 26.77
CA CYS A 28 0.50 -1.24 26.81
C CYS A 28 -0.34 0.00 26.49
N ASP A 29 0.21 1.16 26.87
CA ASP A 29 -0.46 2.45 26.71
C ASP A 29 -0.45 2.90 25.23
N VAL A 30 -1.40 2.37 24.45
CA VAL A 30 -1.49 2.50 22.97
C VAL A 30 -1.44 3.96 22.51
N GLU A 31 -1.97 4.89 23.29
CA GLU A 31 -1.96 6.31 22.96
C GLU A 31 -0.56 6.92 22.94
N LYS A 32 0.28 6.57 23.92
CA LYS A 32 1.66 7.04 23.99
C LYS A 32 2.47 6.47 22.83
N ILE A 33 2.34 5.16 22.59
CA ILE A 33 3.04 4.46 21.51
C ILE A 33 2.71 5.12 20.15
N ILE A 34 1.43 5.30 19.83
CA ILE A 34 1.03 5.87 18.55
C ILE A 34 1.52 7.33 18.41
N LYS A 35 1.45 8.14 19.47
CA LYS A 35 1.99 9.52 19.44
C LYS A 35 3.49 9.52 19.16
N THR A 36 4.26 8.70 19.87
CA THR A 36 5.72 8.59 19.69
C THR A 36 6.08 8.13 18.27
N ILE A 37 5.35 7.16 17.71
CA ILE A 37 5.55 6.71 16.32
C ILE A 37 5.26 7.83 15.32
N VAL A 38 4.12 8.52 15.49
CA VAL A 38 3.71 9.62 14.60
C VAL A 38 4.73 10.75 14.63
N ASP A 39 5.21 11.14 15.81
CA ASP A 39 6.22 12.20 15.96
C ASP A 39 7.57 11.79 15.36
N ALA A 40 8.00 10.55 15.58
CA ALA A 40 9.22 10.01 14.98
C ALA A 40 9.14 10.00 13.44
N LYS A 41 8.03 9.53 12.86
CA LYS A 41 7.84 9.52 11.40
C LYS A 41 7.69 10.92 10.81
N ASN A 42 7.08 11.85 11.54
CA ASN A 42 6.95 13.24 11.12
C ASN A 42 8.32 13.93 10.99
N LYS A 43 9.27 13.66 11.89
CA LYS A 43 10.65 14.17 11.79
C LYS A 43 11.33 13.80 10.48
N PHE A 44 11.06 12.61 9.96
CA PHE A 44 11.66 12.12 8.71
C PHE A 44 10.81 12.39 7.46
N LYS A 45 9.67 13.11 7.58
CA LYS A 45 8.72 13.39 6.48
C LYS A 45 8.25 12.14 5.71
N LYS A 46 8.27 10.96 6.33
CA LYS A 46 7.80 9.72 5.71
C LYS A 46 6.35 9.47 6.13
N LYS A 47 5.41 9.77 5.24
CA LYS A 47 3.99 9.40 5.41
C LYS A 47 3.78 7.92 5.09
N SER A 48 4.46 7.04 5.83
CA SER A 48 4.30 5.60 5.72
C SER A 48 3.27 5.08 6.72
N PRO A 49 2.57 3.97 6.42
CA PRO A 49 1.69 3.32 7.39
C PRO A 49 2.48 2.89 8.63
N ILE A 50 1.80 2.82 9.76
CA ILE A 50 2.33 2.26 11.01
C ILE A 50 2.38 0.75 10.86
N LEU A 51 3.60 0.20 10.88
CA LEU A 51 3.90 -1.22 10.77
C LEU A 51 4.21 -1.82 12.15
N ILE A 52 4.26 -3.15 12.23
CA ILE A 52 4.64 -3.87 13.44
C ILE A 52 6.05 -3.46 13.90
N ASP A 53 6.96 -3.25 12.97
CA ASP A 53 8.35 -2.87 13.27
C ASP A 53 8.44 -1.49 13.95
N ASP A 54 7.56 -0.55 13.59
CA ASP A 54 7.50 0.77 14.24
C ASP A 54 7.10 0.64 15.71
N ILE A 55 6.15 -0.25 16.01
CA ILE A 55 5.67 -0.51 17.37
C ILE A 55 6.76 -1.22 18.17
N LYS A 56 7.42 -2.24 17.60
CA LYS A 56 8.54 -2.93 18.24
C LYS A 56 9.69 -1.98 18.55
N ASN A 57 10.03 -1.07 17.65
CA ASN A 57 11.11 -0.11 17.87
C ASN A 57 10.83 0.82 19.06
N VAL A 58 9.59 1.28 19.22
CA VAL A 58 9.20 2.10 20.38
C VAL A 58 9.26 1.30 21.68
N ILE A 59 8.74 0.07 21.69
CA ILE A 59 8.79 -0.80 22.88
C ILE A 59 10.24 -1.13 23.26
N SER A 60 11.09 -1.47 22.29
CA SER A 60 12.51 -1.72 22.52
C SER A 60 13.24 -0.46 23.00
N SER A 61 12.86 0.72 22.52
CA SER A 61 13.42 1.98 23.01
C SER A 61 13.00 2.30 24.44
N ASP A 62 11.80 1.93 24.88
CA ASP A 62 11.35 2.16 26.25
C ASP A 62 12.05 1.20 27.24
N VAL A 63 12.35 -0.04 26.82
CA VAL A 63 13.15 -1.01 27.60
C VAL A 63 14.60 -0.54 27.79
N ASN A 64 15.16 0.14 26.79
CA ASN A 64 16.53 0.67 26.83
C ASN A 64 16.68 2.01 27.60
N ARG A 65 15.59 2.60 28.11
CA ARG A 65 15.69 3.80 28.99
C ARG A 65 15.92 3.47 30.46
N THR A 66 15.87 2.19 30.83
CA THR A 66 16.08 1.74 32.22
C THR A 66 17.49 1.27 32.53
N MET A 67 18.42 1.23 31.57
CA MET A 67 19.78 0.76 31.82
C MET A 67 20.78 1.71 31.17
N ASP A 68 21.38 2.56 32.01
CA ASP A 68 22.61 3.26 31.70
C ASP A 68 23.73 2.22 31.52
N ASP A 69 24.07 1.88 30.28
CA ASP A 69 25.47 1.59 29.92
C ASP A 69 25.68 1.61 28.39
N PRO A 70 26.68 2.33 27.86
CA PRO A 70 26.95 2.36 26.43
C PRO A 70 28.01 1.30 26.07
N LEU A 71 27.67 0.31 25.24
CA LEU A 71 28.71 -0.34 24.45
C LEU A 71 28.26 -0.81 23.07
N ILE A 72 28.75 -0.02 22.12
CA ILE A 72 28.95 -0.28 20.70
C ILE A 72 29.44 -1.71 20.45
N THR A 73 28.77 -2.44 19.56
CA THR A 73 29.43 -3.53 18.83
C THR A 73 29.34 -3.25 17.34
N ASN A 74 30.45 -2.75 16.81
CA ASN A 74 30.76 -2.69 15.39
C ASN A 74 30.80 -4.11 14.82
N ILE A 75 30.05 -4.37 13.75
CA ILE A 75 30.44 -5.39 12.79
C ILE A 75 30.22 -4.84 11.38
N ASN A 76 31.34 -4.66 10.68
CA ASN A 76 31.51 -4.53 9.22
C ASN A 76 31.39 -3.13 8.59
N SER A 77 32.49 -2.37 8.71
CA SER A 77 32.92 -1.43 7.68
C SER A 77 33.73 -2.16 6.58
N LYS A 78 33.24 -2.17 5.34
CA LYS A 78 34.05 -2.18 4.12
C LYS A 78 33.31 -1.41 3.00
N PRO A 79 34.03 -0.91 1.99
CA PRO A 79 34.10 0.51 1.66
C PRO A 79 33.18 0.90 0.52
N LYS A 80 33.03 2.22 0.35
CA LYS A 80 32.37 2.90 -0.76
C LYS A 80 32.72 2.27 -2.12
N SER A 81 31.70 1.76 -2.81
CA SER A 81 31.68 1.70 -4.27
C SER A 81 30.41 2.40 -4.73
N ASP A 82 30.59 3.41 -5.56
CA ASP A 82 29.55 4.26 -6.11
C ASP A 82 28.49 3.45 -6.87
N SER A 83 27.37 3.20 -6.22
CA SER A 83 26.06 3.12 -6.85
C SER A 83 25.01 3.19 -5.74
N ASN A 84 23.98 3.99 -5.91
CA ASN A 84 22.80 4.00 -5.05
C ASN A 84 22.05 2.66 -5.19
N LEU A 85 22.63 1.57 -4.71
CA LEU A 85 21.95 0.30 -4.57
C LEU A 85 21.17 0.36 -3.25
N GLU A 86 20.05 1.08 -3.27
CA GLU A 86 19.05 0.86 -2.26
C GLU A 86 18.68 -0.63 -2.31
N ASN A 87 18.97 -1.35 -1.24
CA ASN A 87 18.54 -2.74 -1.09
C ASN A 87 17.01 -2.75 -0.96
N TYR A 88 16.31 -2.82 -2.09
CA TYR A 88 14.87 -2.98 -2.13
C TYR A 88 14.52 -4.42 -1.71
N LYS A 89 13.93 -4.57 -0.53
CA LYS A 89 13.31 -5.84 -0.11
C LYS A 89 11.93 -5.91 -0.74
N ILE A 90 11.73 -6.84 -1.67
CA ILE A 90 10.40 -7.15 -2.21
C ILE A 90 9.55 -7.71 -1.07
N LEU A 91 8.59 -6.94 -0.58
CA LEU A 91 7.70 -7.34 0.52
C LEU A 91 6.58 -8.26 0.04
N PHE A 92 6.16 -8.11 -1.22
CA PHE A 92 5.13 -8.92 -1.84
C PHE A 92 5.26 -8.82 -3.36
N ASP A 93 5.53 -9.95 -4.03
CA ASP A 93 5.56 -10.02 -5.48
C ASP A 93 4.26 -10.65 -6.00
N PRO A 94 3.30 -9.90 -6.55
CA PRO A 94 2.07 -10.49 -7.07
C PRO A 94 2.29 -11.26 -8.39
N THR A 95 3.50 -11.28 -8.96
CA THR A 95 3.76 -11.86 -10.30
C THR A 95 3.25 -13.29 -10.43
N TYR A 96 3.35 -14.12 -9.38
CA TYR A 96 2.81 -15.48 -9.37
C TYR A 96 1.26 -15.53 -9.39
N LYS A 97 0.57 -14.49 -8.92
CA LYS A 97 -0.89 -14.37 -8.91
C LYS A 97 -1.44 -13.72 -10.18
N ILE A 98 -0.63 -12.92 -10.85
CA ILE A 98 -0.94 -12.34 -12.17
C ILE A 98 -0.52 -13.30 -13.28
N ASN A 99 -0.43 -14.61 -12.98
CA ASN A 99 -0.13 -15.59 -14.00
C ASN A 99 -1.26 -15.57 -15.02
N SER A 100 -0.91 -15.15 -16.22
CA SER A 100 -1.80 -14.90 -17.35
C SER A 100 -2.21 -16.19 -18.05
N GLU A 101 -2.17 -17.33 -17.35
CA GLU A 101 -2.38 -18.67 -17.92
C GLU A 101 -3.81 -18.87 -18.45
N ASN A 102 -4.78 -18.10 -17.95
CA ASN A 102 -6.16 -18.19 -18.40
C ASN A 102 -6.57 -16.95 -19.20
N ASP A 103 -6.51 -17.05 -20.52
CA ASP A 103 -7.06 -16.07 -21.49
C ASP A 103 -8.49 -15.60 -21.13
N LYS A 104 -9.26 -16.48 -20.48
CA LYS A 104 -10.63 -16.22 -20.03
C LYS A 104 -10.74 -15.03 -19.08
N ASP A 105 -9.76 -14.81 -18.21
CA ASP A 105 -9.81 -13.71 -17.25
C ASP A 105 -9.44 -12.37 -17.90
N PHE A 106 -8.55 -12.39 -18.89
CA PHE A 106 -8.34 -11.23 -19.75
C PHE A 106 -9.58 -10.87 -20.55
N VAL A 107 -10.28 -11.85 -21.14
CA VAL A 107 -11.54 -11.60 -21.85
C VAL A 107 -12.58 -10.94 -20.94
N LYS A 108 -12.72 -11.39 -19.68
CA LYS A 108 -13.60 -10.74 -18.69
C LYS A 108 -13.17 -9.30 -18.39
N LEU A 109 -11.86 -9.04 -18.27
CA LEU A 109 -11.34 -7.70 -18.03
C LEU A 109 -11.64 -6.76 -19.21
N PHE A 110 -11.41 -7.21 -20.44
CA PHE A 110 -11.71 -6.45 -21.65
C PHE A 110 -13.22 -6.22 -21.81
N ASP A 111 -14.06 -7.21 -21.55
CA ASP A 111 -15.52 -7.05 -21.59
C ASP A 111 -16.01 -6.04 -20.53
N SER A 112 -15.50 -6.14 -19.29
CA SER A 112 -15.80 -5.19 -18.22
C SER A 112 -15.39 -3.75 -18.60
N ARG A 113 -14.17 -3.56 -19.13
CA ARG A 113 -13.68 -2.26 -19.60
C ARG A 113 -14.54 -1.72 -20.75
N TYR A 114 -14.83 -2.55 -21.74
CA TYR A 114 -15.67 -2.19 -22.88
C TYR A 114 -17.05 -1.69 -22.43
N ARG A 115 -17.73 -2.44 -21.56
CA ARG A 115 -19.07 -2.08 -21.04
C ARG A 115 -19.07 -0.76 -20.28
N LYS A 116 -18.07 -0.54 -19.42
CA LYS A 116 -17.93 0.71 -18.66
C LYS A 116 -17.69 1.90 -19.57
N THR A 117 -16.77 1.78 -20.51
CA THR A 117 -16.49 2.84 -21.49
C THR A 117 -17.71 3.12 -22.37
N LEU A 118 -18.39 2.09 -22.86
CA LEU A 118 -19.61 2.24 -23.65
C LEU A 118 -20.71 2.96 -22.86
N LYS A 119 -20.90 2.61 -21.59
CA LYS A 119 -21.85 3.29 -20.70
C LYS A 119 -21.52 4.77 -20.55
N ILE A 120 -20.26 5.11 -20.25
CA ILE A 120 -19.81 6.50 -20.10
C ILE A 120 -20.01 7.29 -21.40
N LEU A 121 -19.66 6.70 -22.54
CA LEU A 121 -19.85 7.32 -23.85
C LEU A 121 -21.33 7.52 -24.16
N SER A 122 -22.17 6.52 -23.93
CA SER A 122 -23.61 6.56 -24.26
C SER A 122 -24.40 7.68 -23.56
N ILE A 123 -23.90 8.20 -22.43
CA ILE A 123 -24.53 9.33 -21.73
C ILE A 123 -24.38 10.64 -22.53
N ARG A 124 -23.36 10.73 -23.39
CA ARG A 124 -23.07 11.94 -24.18
C ARG A 124 -24.04 12.02 -25.36
N SER A 125 -24.62 13.20 -25.58
CA SER A 125 -25.53 13.47 -26.71
C SER A 125 -24.90 13.15 -28.07
N GLU A 126 -23.60 13.40 -28.23
CA GLU A 126 -22.83 13.13 -29.44
C GLU A 126 -22.68 11.62 -29.75
N SER A 127 -22.78 10.76 -28.73
CA SER A 127 -22.57 9.31 -28.87
C SER A 127 -23.81 8.55 -29.35
N ARG A 128 -24.91 9.24 -29.68
CA ARG A 128 -26.16 8.62 -30.18
C ARG A 128 -25.97 7.80 -31.46
N GLN A 129 -24.93 8.09 -32.26
CA GLN A 129 -24.66 7.42 -33.54
C GLN A 129 -23.69 6.24 -33.44
N ILE A 130 -23.24 5.86 -32.24
CA ILE A 130 -22.35 4.70 -32.08
C ILE A 130 -23.11 3.42 -32.45
N ARG A 131 -22.60 2.70 -33.46
CA ARG A 131 -23.14 1.42 -33.93
C ARG A 131 -22.15 0.28 -33.70
N LYS A 132 -22.66 -0.94 -33.51
CA LYS A 132 -21.80 -2.12 -33.41
C LYS A 132 -21.21 -2.45 -34.77
N ILE A 133 -19.93 -2.84 -34.81
CA ILE A 133 -19.23 -3.23 -36.04
C ILE A 133 -19.98 -4.34 -36.80
N LYS A 134 -20.62 -5.28 -36.07
CA LYS A 134 -21.47 -6.33 -36.67
C LYS A 134 -22.57 -5.76 -37.57
N GLN A 135 -23.26 -4.71 -37.12
CA GLN A 135 -24.36 -4.08 -37.88
C GLN A 135 -23.87 -3.40 -39.16
N ILE A 136 -22.63 -2.90 -39.17
CA ILE A 136 -22.03 -2.28 -40.36
C ILE A 136 -21.70 -3.34 -41.43
N ARG A 137 -21.22 -4.52 -41.00
CA ARG A 137 -20.90 -5.63 -41.91
C ARG A 137 -22.15 -6.16 -42.63
N ASP A 138 -23.27 -6.26 -41.90
CA ASP A 138 -24.54 -6.73 -42.46
C ASP A 138 -25.13 -5.74 -43.48
N LEU A 139 -24.92 -4.43 -43.28
CA LEU A 139 -25.33 -3.40 -44.24
C LEU A 139 -24.51 -3.47 -45.53
N ARG A 140 -23.18 -3.66 -45.43
CA ARG A 140 -22.30 -3.80 -46.59
C ARG A 140 -22.61 -5.04 -47.43
N ASN A 141 -22.96 -6.15 -46.80
CA ASN A 141 -23.23 -7.41 -47.49
C ASN A 141 -24.65 -7.48 -48.10
N LYS A 142 -25.53 -6.52 -47.78
CA LYS A 142 -26.89 -6.39 -48.32
C LYS A 142 -27.02 -5.36 -49.44
N SER A 143 -25.95 -4.61 -49.73
CA SER A 143 -25.88 -3.63 -50.82
C SER A 143 -25.14 -4.21 -52.01
#